data_AF-A0A250IE67-F1
#
_entry.id   AF-A0A250IE67-F1
#
_cell.length_a   1.000
_cell.length_b   1.000
_cell.length_c   1.000
_cell.angle_alpha   90.00
_cell.angle_beta   90.00
_cell.angle_gamma   90.00
#
_symmetry.space_group_name_H-M   'P 1'
#
loop_
_entity.id
_entity.type
_entity.pdbx_description
1 polymer ?
#
loop_
_entity_poly.entity_id
_entity_poly.type
_entity_poly.pdbx_seq_one_letter_code
_entity_poly.pdbx_strand_id
1 'polypeptide(L)'
;MTSRFSRFMHLERPRGDKTDGEGQVELHDGGRFESVEGPGPATSPEHGVPEAHLERFKLHGQTPLVLDAMPEREQRFPRCIQCQTSNSRFTRACVTCGADLQTPEQRADDEARWRTEAQASARMNAAMTVEGKAAGRETERSESEEPGSAAHLFEPSLGLGLLRRIQAPAARWTVLAGALGLPWLLTRAQAEPVRMLGVFVGVMICTSFVPSSFWTGARRG
;
A
#
# COMPACT_ATOMS: atom_id res chain seq x y z
N MET A 1 -7.30 -2.66 43.50
CA MET A 1 -7.00 -3.29 42.19
C MET A 1 -6.17 -2.33 41.35
N THR A 2 -4.85 -2.29 41.54
CA THR A 2 -3.96 -1.38 40.78
C THR A 2 -2.49 -1.75 41.01
N SER A 3 -1.98 -2.82 40.40
CA SER A 3 -0.51 -3.04 40.36
C SER A 3 -0.01 -4.00 39.26
N ARG A 4 -0.68 -4.10 38.10
CA ARG A 4 -0.24 -5.00 37.01
C ARG A 4 0.44 -4.31 35.83
N PHE A 5 0.62 -2.99 35.86
CA PHE A 5 1.23 -2.24 34.76
C PHE A 5 2.70 -1.82 34.98
N SER A 6 3.32 -2.14 36.12
CA SER A 6 4.71 -1.69 36.38
C SER A 6 5.78 -2.45 35.59
N ARG A 7 5.43 -3.55 34.90
CA ARG A 7 6.40 -4.36 34.14
C ARG A 7 6.94 -3.66 32.89
N PHE A 8 6.23 -2.64 32.40
CA PHE A 8 6.60 -1.95 31.16
C PHE A 8 7.34 -0.63 31.39
N MET A 9 7.37 -0.11 32.63
CA MET A 9 8.06 1.15 32.94
C MET A 9 9.59 1.06 32.91
N HIS A 10 10.17 -0.12 32.78
CA HIS A 10 11.63 -0.31 32.73
C HIS A 10 12.16 -0.75 31.36
N LEU A 11 11.31 -0.79 30.33
CA LEU A 11 11.73 -1.09 28.95
C LEU A 11 12.17 0.16 28.17
N GLU A 12 11.87 1.35 28.68
CA GLU A 12 12.42 2.59 28.15
C GLU A 12 13.87 2.70 28.61
N ARG A 13 14.78 2.21 27.78
CA ARG A 13 16.20 2.47 27.91
C ARG A 13 16.38 3.99 27.85
N PRO A 14 16.96 4.64 28.87
CA PRO A 14 17.19 6.08 28.82
C PRO A 14 18.05 6.35 27.57
N ARG A 15 17.50 7.12 26.62
CA ARG A 15 18.31 7.70 25.56
C ARG A 15 19.30 8.59 26.30
N GLY A 16 20.57 8.19 26.28
CA GLY A 16 21.62 8.91 26.99
C GLY A 16 21.51 10.40 26.67
N ASP A 17 21.60 11.22 27.72
CA ASP A 17 21.74 12.65 27.57
C ASP A 17 22.84 12.90 26.57
N LYS A 18 22.44 13.51 25.46
CA LYS A 18 23.34 13.92 24.40
C LYS A 18 24.18 15.02 25.04
N THR A 19 25.35 14.66 25.53
CA THR A 19 26.36 15.61 25.97
C THR A 19 26.50 16.65 24.86
N ASP A 20 26.33 17.91 25.23
CA ASP A 20 26.58 19.08 24.41
C ASP A 20 28.07 19.12 24.06
N GLY A 21 28.48 18.23 23.15
CA GLY A 21 29.75 18.31 22.46
C GLY A 21 29.62 19.42 21.46
N GLU A 22 30.30 20.53 21.75
CA GLU A 22 30.53 21.68 20.88
C GLU A 22 30.99 21.19 19.50
N GLY A 23 30.03 21.13 18.58
CA GLY A 23 30.21 20.82 17.18
C GLY A 23 28.91 21.21 16.52
N GLN A 24 28.85 22.45 16.02
CA GLN A 24 27.70 22.97 15.29
C GLN A 24 27.28 21.96 14.21
N VAL A 25 26.15 21.28 14.43
CA VAL A 25 25.44 20.59 13.36
C VAL A 25 24.59 21.66 12.70
N GLU A 26 25.13 22.28 11.65
CA GLU A 26 24.31 23.02 10.69
C GLU A 26 23.25 22.04 10.15
N LEU A 27 22.00 22.33 10.47
CA LEU A 27 20.85 21.73 9.82
C LEU A 27 20.86 22.20 8.36
N HIS A 28 21.53 21.43 7.51
CA HIS A 28 21.40 21.62 6.07
C HIS A 28 19.95 21.33 5.68
N ASP A 29 19.24 22.40 5.33
CA ASP A 29 17.86 22.40 4.88
C ASP A 29 17.58 21.34 3.79
N GLY A 30 16.52 20.56 4.03
CA GLY A 30 15.45 20.28 3.06
C GLY A 30 15.71 19.42 1.81
N GLY A 31 16.94 19.27 1.31
CA GLY A 31 17.15 18.75 -0.06
C GLY A 31 17.40 17.24 -0.21
N ARG A 32 17.51 16.47 0.89
CA ARG A 32 18.06 15.09 0.82
C ARG A 32 17.12 14.06 0.18
N PHE A 33 15.84 14.37 0.02
CA PHE A 33 14.83 13.45 -0.51
C PHE A 33 14.08 13.98 -1.73
N GLU A 34 14.38 15.18 -2.23
CA GLU A 34 13.74 15.73 -3.44
C GLU A 34 14.28 15.12 -4.75
N SER A 35 15.30 14.27 -4.68
CA SER A 35 15.94 13.65 -5.85
C SER A 35 15.74 12.13 -5.97
N VAL A 36 14.86 11.52 -5.16
CA VAL A 36 14.46 10.12 -5.39
C VAL A 36 13.32 10.12 -6.39
N GLU A 37 13.67 10.24 -7.67
CA GLU A 37 12.78 9.88 -8.77
C GLU A 37 12.39 8.41 -8.61
N GLY A 38 11.08 8.18 -8.38
CA GLY A 38 10.50 6.86 -8.57
C GLY A 38 10.79 6.36 -10.00
N PRO A 39 10.69 5.06 -10.28
CA PRO A 39 11.15 4.47 -11.52
C PRO A 39 10.39 5.04 -12.73
N GLY A 40 10.94 6.11 -13.29
CA GLY A 40 10.59 6.65 -14.59
C GLY A 40 11.28 5.84 -15.70
N PRO A 41 10.81 5.96 -16.95
CA PRO A 41 11.40 5.24 -18.07
C PRO A 41 12.82 5.75 -18.33
N ALA A 42 13.78 4.91 -17.96
CA ALA A 42 15.18 4.84 -18.39
C ALA A 42 15.74 6.06 -19.16
N THR A 43 16.32 6.98 -18.42
CA THR A 43 17.58 7.62 -18.84
C THR A 43 18.58 7.41 -17.72
N SER A 44 19.26 6.26 -17.75
CA SER A 44 20.37 5.96 -16.83
C SER A 44 21.56 6.87 -17.15
N PRO A 45 22.12 7.61 -16.17
CA PRO A 45 23.47 8.10 -16.29
C PRO A 45 24.41 6.90 -16.18
N GLU A 46 25.29 6.78 -17.17
CA GLU A 46 26.34 5.78 -17.27
C GLU A 46 27.33 5.92 -16.10
N HIS A 47 27.02 5.31 -14.96
CA HIS A 47 28.03 4.74 -14.08
C HIS A 47 27.93 3.23 -14.23
N GLY A 48 28.60 2.75 -15.28
CA GLY A 48 28.63 1.35 -15.68
C GLY A 48 29.12 0.48 -14.54
N VAL A 49 28.17 -0.22 -13.90
CA VAL A 49 28.48 -1.48 -13.25
C VAL A 49 29.09 -2.35 -14.34
N PRO A 50 30.35 -2.82 -14.22
CA PRO A 50 30.99 -3.58 -15.27
C PRO A 50 30.12 -4.77 -15.65
N GLU A 51 29.79 -4.85 -16.93
CA GLU A 51 28.80 -5.77 -17.53
C GLU A 51 29.07 -7.25 -17.17
N ALA A 52 30.34 -7.57 -16.85
CA ALA A 52 30.79 -8.86 -16.35
C ALA A 52 30.08 -9.34 -15.07
N HIS A 53 29.59 -8.43 -14.20
CA HIS A 53 28.85 -8.81 -12.99
C HIS A 53 27.37 -9.11 -13.24
N LEU A 54 26.79 -8.63 -14.33
CA LEU A 54 25.39 -8.90 -14.69
C LEU A 54 25.23 -10.21 -15.45
N GLU A 55 26.26 -10.66 -16.17
CA GLU A 55 26.24 -11.98 -16.82
C GLU A 55 26.13 -13.13 -15.81
N ARG A 56 26.69 -12.98 -14.60
CA ARG A 56 26.55 -13.97 -13.53
C ARG A 56 25.09 -14.22 -13.13
N PHE A 57 24.24 -13.19 -13.21
CA PHE A 57 22.81 -13.29 -12.88
C PHE A 57 21.96 -13.67 -14.09
N LYS A 58 22.44 -13.47 -15.33
CA LYS A 58 21.76 -13.88 -16.56
C LYS A 58 22.04 -15.34 -16.95
N LEU A 59 23.26 -15.84 -16.71
CA LEU A 59 23.68 -17.21 -17.02
C LEU A 59 23.04 -18.25 -16.09
N HIS A 60 22.80 -17.88 -14.83
CA HIS A 60 21.92 -18.64 -13.96
C HIS A 60 20.52 -18.06 -14.13
N GLY A 61 19.83 -18.45 -15.20
CA GLY A 61 18.40 -18.26 -15.33
C GLY A 61 17.75 -18.86 -14.09
N GLN A 62 17.59 -18.03 -13.04
CA GLN A 62 17.02 -18.42 -11.78
C GLN A 62 15.61 -18.84 -12.14
N THR A 63 15.40 -20.15 -12.28
CA THR A 63 14.09 -20.75 -12.29
C THR A 63 13.34 -20.05 -11.17
N PRO A 64 12.26 -19.30 -11.48
CA PRO A 64 11.51 -18.59 -10.46
C PRO A 64 11.26 -19.60 -9.37
N LEU A 65 11.65 -19.27 -8.14
CA LEU A 65 11.61 -20.18 -7.01
C LEU A 65 10.16 -20.67 -6.91
N VAL A 66 9.90 -21.86 -7.47
CA VAL A 66 8.57 -22.43 -7.47
C VAL A 66 8.36 -22.74 -6.01
N LEU A 67 7.50 -21.95 -5.36
CA LEU A 67 7.01 -22.28 -4.05
C LEU A 67 6.33 -23.64 -4.23
N ASP A 68 7.02 -24.70 -3.82
CA ASP A 68 6.44 -26.03 -3.80
C ASP A 68 5.13 -25.88 -3.04
N ALA A 69 4.03 -26.03 -3.76
CA ALA A 69 2.70 -26.09 -3.20
C ALA A 69 2.60 -27.44 -2.48
N MET A 70 3.39 -27.59 -1.41
CA MET A 70 3.35 -28.73 -0.53
C MET A 70 1.92 -28.81 -0.02
N PRO A 71 1.28 -29.98 -0.09
CA PRO A 71 -0.07 -30.15 0.41
C PRO A 71 -0.11 -29.65 1.87
N GLU A 72 -1.14 -28.89 2.24
CA GLU A 72 -1.28 -28.27 3.58
C GLU A 72 -1.07 -29.26 4.74
N ARG A 73 -1.27 -30.56 4.47
CA ARG A 73 -1.00 -31.64 5.41
C ARG A 73 0.48 -31.77 5.81
N GLU A 74 1.41 -31.36 4.96
CA GLU A 74 2.86 -31.50 5.15
C GLU A 74 3.52 -30.25 5.77
N GLN A 75 2.75 -29.18 5.99
CA GLN A 75 3.18 -27.94 6.67
C GLN A 75 2.78 -27.90 8.15
N ARG A 76 2.45 -29.06 8.75
CA ARG A 76 1.93 -29.14 10.12
C ARG A 76 3.06 -29.14 11.15
N PHE A 77 2.94 -28.26 12.16
CA PHE A 77 3.85 -28.16 13.29
C PHE A 77 3.24 -28.86 14.51
N PRO A 78 3.82 -29.97 15.01
CA PRO A 78 3.28 -30.68 16.17
C PRO A 78 3.41 -29.84 17.44
N ARG A 79 2.39 -29.85 18.30
CA ARG A 79 2.36 -29.08 19.54
C ARG A 79 2.38 -30.01 20.73
N CYS A 80 3.46 -29.99 21.51
CA CYS A 80 3.65 -30.95 22.59
C CYS A 80 2.46 -30.96 23.58
N ILE A 81 1.88 -32.12 23.88
CA ILE A 81 0.74 -32.23 24.80
C ILE A 81 1.09 -31.82 26.23
N GLN A 82 2.38 -31.95 26.61
CA GLN A 82 2.82 -31.66 27.98
C GLN A 82 3.06 -30.16 28.22
N CYS A 83 3.82 -29.50 27.34
CA CYS A 83 4.23 -28.11 27.52
C CYS A 83 3.58 -27.12 26.54
N GLN A 84 2.79 -27.61 25.58
CA GLN A 84 2.11 -26.83 24.55
C GLN A 84 3.05 -25.99 23.67
N THR A 85 4.34 -26.31 23.61
CA THR A 85 5.27 -25.68 22.67
C THR A 85 5.07 -26.27 21.28
N SER A 86 5.01 -25.40 20.27
CA SER A 86 5.03 -25.81 18.86
C SER A 86 6.45 -26.16 18.44
N ASN A 87 6.63 -27.31 17.82
CA ASN A 87 7.93 -27.80 17.38
C ASN A 87 8.00 -27.86 15.84
N SER A 88 9.20 -28.03 15.28
CA SER A 88 9.33 -28.20 13.83
C SER A 88 8.72 -29.54 13.40
N ARG A 89 8.32 -29.66 12.13
CA ARG A 89 7.72 -30.92 11.62
C ARG A 89 8.65 -32.14 11.72
N PHE A 90 9.96 -31.91 11.82
CA PHE A 90 10.98 -32.95 11.78
C PHE A 90 11.53 -33.32 13.16
N THR A 91 11.16 -32.59 14.22
CA THR A 91 11.61 -32.91 15.58
C THR A 91 10.90 -34.15 16.11
N ARG A 92 11.69 -35.10 16.62
CA ARG A 92 11.16 -36.30 17.30
C ARG A 92 10.84 -36.05 18.77
N ALA A 93 11.54 -35.12 19.42
CA ALA A 93 11.32 -34.75 20.81
C ALA A 93 11.05 -33.25 20.94
N CYS A 94 10.29 -32.86 21.97
CA CYS A 94 9.98 -31.48 22.26
C CYS A 94 11.24 -30.70 22.64
N VAL A 95 11.51 -29.58 21.98
CA VAL A 95 12.69 -28.73 22.25
C VAL A 95 12.65 -28.08 23.63
N THR A 96 11.47 -28.02 24.26
CA THR A 96 11.29 -27.39 25.58
C THR A 96 11.35 -28.40 26.72
N CYS A 97 10.58 -29.50 26.64
CA CYS A 97 10.46 -30.46 27.75
C CYS A 97 11.05 -31.85 27.47
N GLY A 98 11.55 -32.10 26.25
CA GLY A 98 12.13 -33.40 25.88
C GLY A 98 11.13 -34.54 25.65
N ALA A 99 9.81 -34.29 25.77
CA ALA A 99 8.79 -35.30 25.54
C ALA A 99 8.83 -35.84 24.10
N ASP A 100 8.60 -37.14 23.93
CA ASP A 100 8.55 -37.79 22.62
C ASP A 100 7.28 -37.37 21.84
N LEU A 101 7.50 -36.75 20.68
CA LEU A 101 6.45 -36.25 19.80
C LEU A 101 5.90 -37.33 18.84
N GLN A 102 6.51 -38.51 18.80
CA GLN A 102 6.10 -39.61 17.91
C GLN A 102 5.08 -40.55 18.56
N THR A 103 4.76 -40.34 19.84
CA THR A 103 3.79 -41.14 20.58
C THR A 103 2.41 -41.13 19.90
N PRO A 104 1.67 -42.25 19.92
CA PRO A 104 0.34 -42.32 19.28
C PRO A 104 -0.65 -41.35 19.92
N GLU A 105 -0.52 -41.10 21.22
CA GLU A 105 -1.33 -40.13 21.96
C GLU A 105 -1.09 -38.69 21.47
N GLN A 106 0.18 -38.28 21.34
CA GLN A 106 0.54 -36.98 20.77
C GLN A 106 -0.03 -36.79 19.36
N ARG A 107 0.09 -37.81 18.51
CA ARG A 107 -0.42 -37.75 17.13
C ARG A 107 -1.94 -37.63 17.06
N ALA A 108 -2.66 -38.34 17.93
CA ALA A 108 -4.12 -38.27 17.99
C ALA A 108 -4.61 -36.90 18.46
N ASP A 109 -3.96 -36.33 19.48
CA ASP A 109 -4.32 -35.02 20.03
C ASP A 109 -3.98 -33.87 19.07
N ASP A 110 -2.83 -33.95 18.40
CA ASP A 110 -2.48 -33.05 17.32
C ASP A 110 -3.51 -33.13 16.16
N GLU A 111 -3.94 -34.35 15.78
CA GLU A 111 -4.99 -34.52 14.76
C GLU A 111 -6.34 -33.92 15.17
N ALA A 112 -6.74 -34.07 16.43
CA ALA A 112 -7.95 -33.48 16.97
C ALA A 112 -7.90 -31.94 16.93
N ARG A 113 -6.75 -31.34 17.29
CA ARG A 113 -6.53 -29.90 17.15
C ARG A 113 -6.71 -29.42 15.72
N TRP A 114 -6.06 -30.08 14.76
CA TRP A 114 -6.13 -29.66 13.37
C TRP A 114 -7.54 -29.79 12.79
N ARG A 115 -8.30 -30.82 13.16
CA ARG A 115 -9.71 -30.92 12.74
C ARG A 115 -10.53 -29.75 13.26
N THR A 116 -10.27 -29.31 14.50
CA THR A 116 -10.96 -28.17 15.12
C THR A 116 -10.59 -26.86 14.43
N GLU A 117 -9.30 -26.62 14.18
CA GLU A 117 -8.80 -25.43 13.46
C GLU A 117 -9.32 -25.37 12.02
N ALA A 118 -9.32 -26.50 11.31
CA ALA A 118 -9.86 -26.58 9.95
C ALA A 118 -11.36 -26.25 9.91
N GLN A 119 -12.14 -26.74 10.89
CA GLN A 119 -13.56 -26.39 10.99
C GLN A 119 -13.77 -24.90 11.32
N ALA A 120 -12.96 -24.33 12.21
CA ALA A 120 -13.02 -22.91 12.55
C ALA A 120 -12.68 -22.03 11.34
N SER A 121 -11.61 -22.36 10.63
CA SER A 121 -11.20 -21.68 9.39
C SER A 121 -12.27 -21.78 8.30
N ALA A 122 -12.85 -22.97 8.09
CA ALA A 122 -13.93 -23.15 7.12
C ALA A 122 -15.16 -22.29 7.46
N ARG A 123 -15.54 -22.20 8.75
CA ARG A 123 -16.64 -21.32 9.20
C ARG A 123 -16.32 -19.85 8.97
N MET A 124 -15.10 -19.41 9.28
CA MET A 124 -14.67 -18.03 9.07
C MET A 124 -14.66 -17.66 7.58
N ASN A 125 -14.14 -18.55 6.73
CA ASN A 125 -14.14 -18.37 5.28
C ASN A 125 -15.56 -18.34 4.70
N ALA A 126 -16.47 -19.18 5.20
CA ALA A 126 -17.88 -19.15 4.83
C ALA A 126 -18.54 -17.82 5.23
N ALA A 127 -18.25 -17.30 6.43
CA ALA A 127 -18.75 -16.00 6.89
C ALA A 127 -18.22 -14.87 5.99
N MET A 128 -16.91 -14.82 5.72
CA MET A 128 -16.31 -13.81 4.85
C MET A 128 -16.84 -13.87 3.40
N THR A 129 -17.12 -15.07 2.87
CA THR A 129 -17.72 -15.18 1.52
C THR A 129 -19.17 -14.74 1.48
N VAL A 130 -19.94 -14.91 2.55
CA VAL A 130 -21.31 -14.37 2.64
C VAL A 130 -21.30 -12.85 2.74
N GLU A 131 -20.45 -12.28 3.60
CA GLU A 131 -20.29 -10.82 3.75
C GLU A 131 -19.72 -10.17 2.48
N GLY A 132 -18.70 -10.77 1.87
CA GLY A 132 -18.12 -10.29 0.62
C GLY A 132 -19.14 -10.30 -0.54
N LYS A 133 -20.03 -11.29 -0.60
CA LYS A 133 -21.12 -11.32 -1.59
C LYS A 133 -22.20 -10.27 -1.31
N ALA A 134 -22.50 -9.99 -0.04
CA ALA A 134 -23.43 -8.93 0.33
C ALA A 134 -22.87 -7.54 -0.03
N ALA A 135 -21.61 -7.28 0.30
CA ALA A 135 -20.91 -6.05 -0.05
C ALA A 135 -20.73 -5.89 -1.58
N GLY A 136 -20.46 -6.98 -2.29
CA GLY A 136 -20.42 -6.98 -3.75
C GLY A 136 -21.75 -6.61 -4.39
N ARG A 137 -22.87 -7.14 -3.87
CA ARG A 137 -24.23 -6.81 -4.35
C ARG A 137 -24.63 -5.36 -4.07
N GLU A 138 -24.21 -4.79 -2.95
CA GLU A 138 -24.44 -3.36 -2.66
C GLU A 138 -23.63 -2.46 -3.58
N THR A 139 -22.39 -2.85 -3.89
CA THR A 139 -21.56 -2.16 -4.89
C THR A 139 -22.18 -2.25 -6.28
N GLU A 140 -22.55 -3.44 -6.74
CA GLU A 140 -23.18 -3.64 -8.06
C GLU A 140 -24.54 -2.90 -8.17
N ARG A 141 -25.33 -2.85 -7.10
CA ARG A 141 -26.60 -2.10 -7.08
C ARG A 141 -26.38 -0.59 -7.14
N SER A 142 -25.35 -0.09 -6.44
CA SER A 142 -24.98 1.33 -6.49
C SER A 142 -24.39 1.73 -7.85
N GLU A 143 -23.68 0.81 -8.52
CA GLU A 143 -23.18 1.00 -9.89
C GLU A 143 -24.30 0.92 -10.95
N SER A 144 -25.36 0.16 -10.69
CA SER A 144 -26.51 0.02 -11.61
C SER A 144 -27.47 1.22 -11.58
N GLU A 145 -27.45 2.03 -10.52
CA GLU A 145 -28.28 3.25 -10.40
C GLU A 145 -27.58 4.53 -10.92
N GLU A 146 -26.29 4.46 -11.30
CA GLU A 146 -25.61 5.55 -12.03
C GLU A 146 -25.58 5.25 -13.55
N PRO A 147 -26.27 6.06 -14.39
CA PRO A 147 -26.14 5.94 -15.84
C PRO A 147 -24.80 6.56 -16.26
N GLY A 148 -23.74 5.75 -16.35
CA GLY A 148 -22.46 6.28 -16.84
C GLY A 148 -21.23 5.45 -16.54
N SER A 149 -21.23 4.18 -16.95
CA SER A 149 -20.00 3.39 -17.06
C SER A 149 -19.08 3.97 -18.14
N ALA A 150 -18.39 5.05 -17.77
CA ALA A 150 -17.24 5.65 -18.45
C ALA A 150 -16.09 5.91 -17.46
N ALA A 151 -16.20 5.42 -16.21
CA ALA A 151 -15.25 5.69 -15.14
C ALA A 151 -13.90 4.98 -15.28
N HIS A 152 -13.76 4.01 -16.21
CA HIS A 152 -12.51 3.30 -16.44
C HIS A 152 -11.70 3.79 -17.66
N LEU A 153 -12.23 4.72 -18.46
CA LEU A 153 -11.51 5.28 -19.61
C LEU A 153 -10.96 6.70 -19.36
N PHE A 154 -11.33 7.31 -18.25
CA PHE A 154 -10.81 8.62 -17.86
C PHE A 154 -9.83 8.42 -16.71
N GLU A 155 -8.54 8.39 -17.04
CA GLU A 155 -7.51 8.72 -16.05
C GLU A 155 -7.92 10.06 -15.42
N PRO A 156 -8.10 10.11 -14.09
CA PRO A 156 -8.57 11.33 -13.45
C PRO A 156 -7.57 12.43 -13.77
N SER A 157 -8.03 13.45 -14.50
CA SER A 157 -7.24 14.64 -14.78
C SER A 157 -6.74 15.22 -13.45
N LEU A 158 -5.54 15.78 -13.45
CA LEU A 158 -4.88 16.30 -12.24
C LEU A 158 -5.81 17.21 -11.42
N GLY A 159 -6.66 17.99 -12.09
CA GLY A 159 -7.68 18.81 -11.47
C GLY A 159 -8.72 18.02 -10.66
N LEU A 160 -9.24 16.91 -11.20
CA LEU A 160 -10.18 16.04 -10.49
C LEU A 160 -9.53 15.33 -9.29
N GLY A 161 -8.27 14.92 -9.44
CA GLY A 161 -7.50 14.31 -8.34
C GLY A 161 -7.32 15.27 -7.15
N LEU A 162 -7.01 16.54 -7.43
CA LEU A 162 -6.89 17.58 -6.41
C LEU A 162 -8.24 17.89 -5.74
N LEU A 163 -9.33 17.99 -6.52
CA LEU A 163 -10.68 18.21 -6.00
C LEU A 163 -11.15 17.09 -5.06
N ARG A 164 -10.79 15.83 -5.36
CA ARG A 164 -11.12 14.67 -4.51
C ARG A 164 -10.41 14.70 -3.15
N ARG A 165 -9.21 15.28 -3.07
CA ARG A 165 -8.42 15.36 -1.82
C ARG A 165 -9.03 16.32 -0.79
N ILE A 166 -9.85 17.28 -1.23
CA ILE A 166 -10.57 18.20 -0.34
C ILE A 166 -11.77 17.45 0.23
N GLN A 167 -11.74 17.10 1.53
CA GLN A 167 -12.85 16.35 2.15
C GLN A 167 -14.07 17.23 2.47
N ALA A 168 -13.86 18.52 2.73
CA ALA A 168 -14.93 19.44 3.09
C ALA A 168 -15.74 19.88 1.85
N PRO A 169 -17.07 19.62 1.80
CA PRO A 169 -17.90 19.95 0.63
C PRO A 169 -17.97 21.46 0.36
N ALA A 170 -18.01 22.27 1.43
CA ALA A 170 -18.01 23.73 1.30
C ALA A 170 -16.72 24.26 0.64
N ALA A 171 -15.56 23.68 0.97
CA ALA A 171 -14.28 24.05 0.39
C ALA A 171 -14.16 23.67 -1.09
N ARG A 172 -14.86 22.62 -1.54
CA ARG A 172 -14.91 22.26 -2.97
C ARG A 172 -15.65 23.32 -3.78
N TRP A 173 -16.77 23.81 -3.26
CA TRP A 173 -17.56 24.85 -3.93
C TRP A 173 -16.83 26.19 -4.00
N THR A 174 -16.08 26.56 -2.96
CA THR A 174 -15.28 27.80 -3.00
C THR A 174 -14.15 27.71 -4.01
N VAL A 175 -13.48 26.56 -4.11
CA VAL A 175 -12.43 26.34 -5.12
C VAL A 175 -13.01 26.38 -6.54
N LEU A 176 -14.16 25.74 -6.79
CA LEU A 176 -14.84 25.79 -8.08
C LEU A 176 -15.29 27.22 -8.45
N ALA A 177 -15.89 27.92 -7.49
CA ALA A 177 -16.33 29.30 -7.67
C ALA A 177 -15.14 30.24 -7.94
N GLY A 178 -14.00 30.03 -7.28
CA GLY A 178 -12.77 30.78 -7.54
C GLY A 178 -12.18 30.47 -8.91
N ALA A 179 -12.09 29.19 -9.28
CA ALA A 179 -11.53 28.75 -10.55
C ALA A 179 -12.33 29.25 -11.76
N LEU A 180 -13.65 29.38 -11.65
CA LEU A 180 -14.50 29.90 -12.72
C LEU A 180 -14.71 31.42 -12.62
N GLY A 181 -14.85 31.94 -11.41
CA GLY A 181 -15.15 33.34 -11.14
C GLY A 181 -13.98 34.27 -11.40
N LEU A 182 -12.75 33.86 -11.06
CA LEU A 182 -11.56 34.69 -11.24
C LEU A 182 -11.26 34.99 -12.73
N PRO A 183 -11.19 33.99 -13.64
CA PRO A 183 -11.03 34.26 -15.07
C PRO A 183 -12.17 35.13 -15.62
N TRP A 184 -13.41 34.83 -15.25
CA TRP A 184 -14.57 35.60 -15.69
C TRP A 184 -14.50 37.07 -15.27
N LEU A 185 -14.14 37.34 -14.01
CA LEU A 185 -13.96 38.69 -13.50
C LEU A 185 -12.82 39.43 -14.22
N LEU A 186 -11.69 38.75 -14.46
CA LEU A 186 -10.55 39.31 -15.20
C LEU A 186 -10.91 39.64 -16.65
N THR A 187 -11.77 38.84 -17.31
CA THR A 187 -12.22 39.15 -18.68
C THR A 187 -13.14 40.37 -18.77
N ARG A 188 -13.73 40.81 -17.65
CA ARG A 188 -14.57 42.02 -17.57
C ARG A 188 -13.77 43.30 -17.29
N ALA A 189 -12.47 43.19 -16.99
CA ALA A 189 -11.62 44.37 -16.76
C ALA A 189 -11.45 45.19 -18.06
N GLN A 190 -11.46 46.53 -17.94
CA GLN A 190 -11.30 47.43 -19.09
C GLN A 190 -9.87 47.47 -19.63
N ALA A 191 -8.88 47.07 -18.83
CA ALA A 191 -7.49 47.03 -19.26
C ALA A 191 -7.22 45.80 -20.14
N GLU A 192 -6.88 46.04 -21.41
CA GLU A 192 -6.43 45.03 -22.39
C GLU A 192 -5.50 43.95 -21.82
N PRO A 193 -4.40 44.26 -21.09
CA PRO A 193 -3.50 43.22 -20.58
C PRO A 193 -4.15 42.32 -19.53
N VAL A 194 -5.05 42.87 -18.71
CA VAL A 194 -5.76 42.12 -17.67
C VAL A 194 -6.80 41.19 -18.29
N ARG A 195 -7.46 41.64 -19.37
CA ARG A 195 -8.40 40.81 -20.12
C ARG A 195 -7.70 39.60 -20.75
N MET A 196 -6.54 39.80 -21.37
CA MET A 196 -5.74 38.72 -21.96
C MET A 196 -5.25 37.73 -20.90
N LEU A 197 -4.84 38.22 -19.73
CA LEU A 197 -4.49 37.37 -18.59
C LEU A 197 -5.69 36.51 -18.14
N GLY A 198 -6.90 37.09 -18.06
CA GLY A 198 -8.11 36.35 -17.72
C GLY A 198 -8.43 35.23 -18.71
N VAL A 199 -8.30 35.51 -20.01
CA VAL A 199 -8.47 34.48 -21.07
C VAL A 199 -7.43 33.38 -20.93
N PHE A 200 -6.16 33.73 -20.73
CA PHE A 200 -5.07 32.75 -20.59
C PHE A 200 -5.28 31.83 -19.38
N VAL A 201 -5.61 32.40 -18.21
CA VAL A 201 -5.91 31.61 -16.99
C VAL A 201 -7.13 30.72 -17.22
N GLY A 202 -8.18 31.23 -17.88
CA GLY A 202 -9.35 30.43 -18.24
C GLY A 202 -9.00 29.24 -19.13
N VAL A 203 -8.18 29.45 -20.16
CA VAL A 203 -7.72 28.37 -21.05
C VAL A 203 -6.90 27.34 -20.27
N MET A 204 -5.95 27.78 -19.43
CA MET A 204 -5.14 26.88 -18.60
C MET A 204 -5.98 26.02 -17.65
N ILE A 205 -7.01 26.61 -17.03
CA ILE A 205 -7.93 25.87 -16.18
C ILE A 205 -8.69 24.85 -17.03
N CYS A 206 -9.28 25.26 -18.15
CA CYS A 206 -10.02 24.36 -19.04
C CYS A 206 -9.14 23.19 -19.54
N THR A 207 -7.90 23.45 -19.98
CA THR A 207 -6.99 22.41 -20.46
C THR A 207 -6.56 21.44 -19.37
N SER A 208 -6.47 21.88 -18.11
CA SER A 208 -6.18 21.00 -16.97
C SER A 208 -7.29 19.97 -16.68
N PHE A 209 -8.51 20.22 -17.15
CA PHE A 209 -9.62 19.26 -17.07
C PHE A 209 -9.72 18.34 -18.30
N VAL A 210 -9.03 18.67 -19.40
CA VAL A 210 -8.97 17.81 -20.58
C VAL A 210 -8.06 16.60 -20.27
N PRO A 211 -8.52 15.36 -20.49
CA PRO A 211 -7.69 14.17 -20.28
C PRO A 211 -6.42 14.23 -21.13
N SER A 212 -5.29 13.84 -20.56
CA SER A 212 -4.01 13.67 -21.26
C SER A 212 -4.13 12.74 -22.48
N SER A 213 -5.09 11.80 -22.46
CA SER A 213 -5.39 10.89 -23.57
C SER A 213 -5.84 11.59 -24.85
N PHE A 214 -6.49 12.76 -24.77
CA PHE A 214 -6.84 13.56 -25.94
C PHE A 214 -5.60 14.13 -26.65
N TRP A 215 -4.53 14.39 -25.91
CA TRP A 215 -3.29 14.93 -26.46
C TRP A 215 -2.39 13.84 -27.03
N THR A 216 -2.41 12.64 -26.46
CA THR A 216 -1.55 11.51 -26.87
C THR A 216 -2.16 10.62 -27.95
N GLY A 217 -3.50 10.60 -28.10
CA GLY A 217 -4.21 9.80 -29.10
C GLY A 217 -4.00 10.21 -30.56
N ALA A 218 -3.55 11.45 -30.82
CA ALA A 218 -3.45 12.00 -32.17
C ALA A 218 -2.20 11.56 -32.97
N ARG A 219 -1.29 10.75 -32.40
CA ARG A 219 -0.03 10.32 -33.05
C ARG A 219 -0.03 8.88 -33.60
N ARG A 220 -1.16 8.17 -33.61
CA ARG A 220 -1.28 6.80 -34.15
C ARG A 220 -2.13 6.69 -35.42
N GLY A 221 -2.11 7.71 -36.27
CA GLY A 221 -2.69 7.69 -37.62
C GLY A 221 -1.61 7.76 -38.68
#